data_AF-A0A9D2CI33-F1
#
_entry.id   AF-A0A9D2CI33-F1
#
_cell.length_a   1.000
_cell.length_b   1.000
_cell.length_c   1.000
_cell.angle_alpha   90.00
_cell.angle_beta   90.00
_cell.angle_gamma   90.00
#
_symmetry.space_group_name_H-M   'P 1'
#
loop_
_entity.id
_entity.type
_entity.pdbx_description
1 polymer ?
#
loop_
_entity_poly.entity_id
_entity_poly.type
_entity_poly.pdbx_seq_one_letter_code
_entity_poly.pdbx_strand_id
1 'polypeptide(L)'
;MKKRIMALVLVSVLVLSAAFTGCSSQTEEENPQNSSQSSQAEEPESSSETEEPASEGGSSEGDAASAGDLPSSSVPDAASQAPSASEPVAEGITGAVVMNNGSIFGTGTEVLGTEADLEAWNQAISDRDSIARLLVSTMNTERDLTEEEVNTVLDTLEGLSPAVMAELGNPATGGATNVAAFDQSGSRLWSVTLNSNWLIVQIGGESERHILEIDETGGVPIQNIAG
;
A
#
# COMPACT_ATOMS: atom_id res chain seq x y z
N MET A 1 37.03 44.98 2.86
CA MET A 1 35.75 45.57 3.31
C MET A 1 34.65 45.46 2.25
N LYS A 2 34.37 44.26 1.72
CA LYS A 2 33.33 44.06 0.68
C LYS A 2 32.36 42.91 0.96
N LYS A 3 32.64 42.06 1.95
CA LYS A 3 31.78 40.92 2.32
C LYS A 3 30.78 41.20 3.44
N ARG A 4 30.93 42.32 4.16
CA ARG A 4 30.05 42.67 5.29
C ARG A 4 28.84 43.54 4.90
N ILE A 5 28.80 44.06 3.67
CA ILE A 5 27.73 44.95 3.21
C ILE A 5 26.57 44.15 2.57
N MET A 6 26.84 42.98 1.97
CA MET A 6 25.81 42.19 1.30
C MET A 6 24.83 41.50 2.28
N ALA A 7 25.27 41.22 3.51
CA ALA A 7 24.44 40.62 4.54
C ALA A 7 23.38 41.58 5.13
N LEU A 8 23.56 42.90 4.99
CA LEU A 8 22.62 43.89 5.53
C LEU A 8 21.44 44.20 4.60
N VAL A 9 21.53 43.86 3.30
CA VAL A 9 20.44 44.11 2.35
C VAL A 9 19.39 43.00 2.39
N LEU A 10 19.78 41.76 2.67
CA LEU A 10 18.87 40.60 2.69
C LEU A 10 17.97 40.53 3.94
N VAL A 11 18.38 41.16 5.05
CA VAL A 11 17.55 41.22 6.28
C VAL A 11 16.47 42.31 6.18
N SER A 12 16.56 43.24 5.22
CA SER A 12 15.63 44.36 5.12
C SER A 12 14.37 44.08 4.28
N VAL A 13 14.25 42.90 3.65
CA VAL A 13 13.10 42.54 2.78
C VAL A 13 12.05 41.69 3.52
N LEU A 14 12.33 41.25 4.75
CA LEU A 14 11.48 40.30 5.50
C LEU A 14 10.55 40.94 6.55
N VAL A 15 10.39 42.26 6.55
CA VAL A 15 9.44 42.95 7.44
C VAL A 15 8.67 43.98 6.64
N LEU A 16 7.48 43.61 6.17
CA LEU A 16 6.31 44.43 5.78
C LEU A 16 5.45 43.49 4.91
N SER A 17 4.48 42.75 5.44
CA SER A 17 3.07 43.19 5.39
C SER A 17 2.18 42.29 6.25
N ALA A 18 2.05 42.62 7.53
CA ALA A 18 0.89 42.21 8.33
C ALA A 18 0.14 43.49 8.71
N ALA A 19 -0.99 43.76 8.05
CA ALA A 19 -2.16 44.50 8.54
C ALA A 19 -3.00 45.05 7.37
N PHE A 20 -4.06 44.32 6.99
CA PHE A 20 -5.32 44.94 6.55
C PHE A 20 -6.48 44.13 7.16
N THR A 21 -6.79 44.45 8.41
CA THR A 21 -8.13 44.23 8.98
C THR A 21 -8.92 45.50 8.71
N GLY A 22 -10.11 45.38 8.13
CA GLY A 22 -10.97 46.54 7.89
C GLY A 22 -12.35 46.19 7.34
N CYS A 23 -13.26 45.91 8.27
CA CYS A 23 -14.73 45.87 8.22
C CYS A 23 -15.43 46.54 7.02
N SER A 24 -16.47 45.85 6.52
CA SER A 24 -17.78 46.51 6.35
C SER A 24 -18.91 45.51 6.57
N SER A 25 -19.60 45.70 7.68
CA SER A 25 -20.91 45.12 7.98
C SER A 25 -21.99 46.11 7.53
N GLN A 26 -22.99 45.64 6.78
CA GLN A 26 -24.35 46.21 6.69
C GLN A 26 -25.20 45.15 5.94
N THR A 27 -26.05 44.34 6.60
CA THR A 27 -27.49 44.57 6.92
C THR A 27 -28.31 44.94 5.68
N GLU A 28 -29.48 44.37 5.39
CA GLU A 28 -30.66 44.09 6.22
C GLU A 28 -31.62 43.12 5.46
N GLU A 29 -32.37 42.29 6.24
CA GLU A 29 -33.81 41.93 6.13
C GLU A 29 -34.36 41.28 4.82
N GLU A 30 -35.37 40.38 4.78
CA GLU A 30 -36.49 39.99 5.66
C GLU A 30 -37.02 38.62 5.10
N ASN A 31 -37.07 37.51 5.86
CA ASN A 31 -38.24 36.88 6.54
C ASN A 31 -39.24 36.09 5.61
N PRO A 32 -40.13 35.20 6.12
CA PRO A 32 -40.29 33.83 5.62
C PRO A 32 -41.75 33.53 5.20
N GLN A 33 -42.00 32.36 4.63
CA GLN A 33 -43.33 31.72 4.60
C GLN A 33 -43.10 30.32 4.01
N ASN A 34 -42.99 29.27 4.82
CA ASN A 34 -44.10 28.45 5.33
C ASN A 34 -45.22 28.23 4.30
N SER A 35 -45.28 27.03 3.72
CA SER A 35 -46.48 26.16 3.76
C SER A 35 -46.17 24.78 3.16
N SER A 36 -46.03 23.80 4.06
CA SER A 36 -46.76 22.53 4.11
C SER A 36 -47.07 21.74 2.82
N GLN A 37 -46.52 20.52 2.74
CA GLN A 37 -47.25 19.25 2.57
C GLN A 37 -46.23 18.10 2.76
N SER A 38 -46.19 17.43 3.91
CA SER A 38 -47.06 16.32 4.33
C SER A 38 -47.16 15.19 3.30
N SER A 39 -46.48 14.07 3.58
CA SER A 39 -46.90 12.65 3.46
C SER A 39 -45.68 11.80 3.86
N GLN A 40 -45.61 11.33 5.11
CA GLN A 40 -46.10 10.01 5.55
C GLN A 40 -44.95 8.99 5.57
N ALA A 41 -44.47 8.72 6.79
CA ALA A 41 -43.83 7.46 7.13
C ALA A 41 -44.91 6.37 7.20
N GLU A 42 -44.66 5.17 6.68
CA GLU A 42 -45.01 3.87 7.28
C GLU A 42 -44.11 2.75 6.70
N GLU A 43 -43.42 2.10 7.64
CA GLU A 43 -42.95 0.72 7.79
C GLU A 43 -42.53 -0.20 6.60
N PRO A 44 -41.47 -1.01 6.80
CA PRO A 44 -41.17 -2.19 6.00
C PRO A 44 -41.88 -3.43 6.58
N GLU A 45 -42.79 -4.04 5.81
CA GLU A 45 -43.36 -5.35 6.15
C GLU A 45 -43.31 -6.24 4.90
N SER A 46 -42.46 -7.26 4.94
CA SER A 46 -42.54 -8.39 4.00
C SER A 46 -42.19 -9.68 4.74
N SER A 47 -43.20 -10.23 5.43
CA SER A 47 -43.32 -11.66 5.78
C SER A 47 -44.23 -12.30 4.71
N SER A 48 -44.12 -13.56 4.28
CA SER A 48 -44.21 -14.84 5.01
C SER A 48 -43.83 -15.96 3.99
N GLU A 49 -43.00 -16.97 4.28
CA GLU A 49 -43.21 -18.26 4.98
C GLU A 49 -43.22 -19.49 4.06
N THR A 50 -42.74 -20.61 4.63
CA THR A 50 -42.90 -22.05 4.24
C THR A 50 -41.96 -22.55 3.12
N GLU A 51 -41.21 -23.66 3.23
CA GLU A 51 -41.45 -24.90 3.96
C GLU A 51 -40.17 -25.55 4.55
N GLU A 52 -40.38 -26.26 5.66
CA GLU A 52 -39.54 -27.33 6.20
C GLU A 52 -39.67 -28.60 5.31
N PRO A 53 -38.73 -29.57 5.38
CA PRO A 53 -39.03 -30.68 6.27
C PRO A 53 -37.83 -31.26 7.02
N ALA A 54 -38.09 -31.62 8.27
CA ALA A 54 -37.39 -32.67 9.00
C ALA A 54 -37.61 -34.06 8.37
N SER A 55 -36.59 -34.92 8.43
CA SER A 55 -36.75 -36.37 8.61
C SER A 55 -35.45 -36.98 9.13
N GLU A 56 -35.60 -37.68 10.24
CA GLU A 56 -34.59 -38.41 11.00
C GLU A 56 -34.20 -39.75 10.34
N GLY A 57 -33.09 -40.33 10.82
CA GLY A 57 -33.00 -41.79 10.98
C GLY A 57 -31.82 -42.46 10.26
N GLY A 58 -30.92 -43.05 11.05
CA GLY A 58 -29.96 -44.02 10.51
C GLY A 58 -28.74 -44.33 11.38
N SER A 59 -28.95 -44.86 12.59
CA SER A 59 -27.92 -45.56 13.37
C SER A 59 -27.29 -46.72 12.60
N SER A 60 -26.00 -46.99 12.79
CA SER A 60 -25.56 -48.30 13.32
C SER A 60 -24.08 -48.29 13.71
N GLU A 61 -23.86 -48.76 14.93
CA GLU A 61 -22.60 -49.14 15.53
C GLU A 61 -21.91 -50.29 14.77
N GLY A 62 -20.59 -50.35 14.90
CA GLY A 62 -19.76 -51.45 14.44
C GLY A 62 -18.47 -51.50 15.26
N ASP A 63 -18.59 -51.90 16.52
CA ASP A 63 -17.49 -52.27 17.41
C ASP A 63 -17.03 -53.70 17.06
N ALA A 64 -15.73 -53.91 16.86
CA ALA A 64 -15.08 -55.20 17.08
C ALA A 64 -13.56 -55.04 17.14
N ALA A 65 -13.04 -55.18 18.35
CA ALA A 65 -11.63 -55.33 18.67
C ALA A 65 -10.97 -56.54 17.97
N SER A 66 -9.68 -56.40 17.66
CA SER A 66 -8.77 -57.54 17.73
C SER A 66 -7.37 -57.09 18.14
N ALA A 67 -7.01 -57.49 19.36
CA ALA A 67 -5.65 -57.46 19.87
C ALA A 67 -4.78 -58.43 19.07
N GLY A 68 -3.62 -57.95 18.63
CA GLY A 68 -2.58 -58.73 17.98
C GLY A 68 -1.22 -58.28 18.51
N ASP A 69 -0.68 -59.11 19.38
CA ASP A 69 0.59 -59.04 20.10
C ASP A 69 1.82 -58.76 19.21
N LEU A 70 2.82 -58.04 19.76
CA LEU A 70 4.13 -57.78 19.15
C LEU A 70 4.98 -59.08 19.07
N PRO A 71 6.05 -59.11 18.24
CA PRO A 71 7.34 -58.81 18.85
C PRO A 71 8.30 -57.97 18.00
N SER A 72 9.17 -57.29 18.74
CA SER A 72 10.34 -56.52 18.31
C SER A 72 11.34 -57.36 17.50
N SER A 73 11.85 -56.84 16.38
CA SER A 73 13.25 -57.05 15.99
C SER A 73 13.74 -56.02 14.97
N SER A 74 14.90 -55.44 15.30
CA SER A 74 15.96 -55.03 14.37
C SER A 74 15.81 -53.72 13.60
N VAL A 75 16.32 -52.67 14.23
CA VAL A 75 16.99 -51.53 13.59
C VAL A 75 18.12 -52.04 12.68
N PRO A 76 18.31 -51.42 11.50
CA PRO A 76 19.66 -51.02 11.14
C PRO A 76 19.75 -49.50 10.96
N ASP A 77 20.76 -48.99 11.63
CA ASP A 77 21.35 -47.67 11.52
C ASP A 77 21.69 -47.39 10.05
N ALA A 78 20.99 -46.43 9.45
CA ALA A 78 21.38 -45.81 8.20
C ALA A 78 21.52 -44.32 8.47
N ALA A 79 22.69 -43.99 9.02
CA ALA A 79 23.43 -42.76 8.74
C ALA A 79 22.57 -41.50 8.69
N SER A 80 22.58 -40.79 9.81
CA SER A 80 22.53 -39.34 9.92
C SER A 80 22.98 -38.66 8.61
N GLN A 81 22.03 -38.37 7.73
CA GLN A 81 22.19 -37.27 6.81
C GLN A 81 22.11 -36.03 7.69
N ALA A 82 23.29 -35.50 8.00
CA ALA A 82 23.41 -34.10 8.37
C ALA A 82 22.55 -33.29 7.37
N PRO A 83 21.69 -32.37 7.83
CA PRO A 83 21.08 -31.44 6.90
C PRO A 83 22.24 -30.78 6.15
N SER A 84 22.23 -30.95 4.83
CA SER A 84 23.18 -30.31 3.92
C SER A 84 23.39 -28.88 4.38
N ALA A 85 24.67 -28.54 4.55
CA ALA A 85 25.11 -27.20 4.85
C ALA A 85 24.29 -26.21 4.02
N SER A 86 23.71 -25.24 4.72
CA SER A 86 22.98 -24.11 4.18
C SER A 86 23.64 -23.67 2.88
N GLU A 87 22.89 -23.76 1.78
CA GLU A 87 23.19 -22.96 0.60
C GLU A 87 23.40 -21.53 1.11
N PRO A 88 24.41 -20.79 0.62
CA PRO A 88 24.53 -19.39 0.97
C PRO A 88 23.19 -18.75 0.57
N VAL A 89 22.47 -18.24 1.57
CA VAL A 89 21.33 -17.37 1.33
C VAL A 89 21.85 -16.32 0.37
N ALA A 90 21.30 -16.27 -0.84
CA ALA A 90 21.76 -15.37 -1.88
C ALA A 90 21.85 -13.96 -1.27
N GLU A 91 23.06 -13.39 -1.23
CA GLU A 91 23.28 -12.00 -0.87
C GLU A 91 22.68 -11.14 -1.97
N GLY A 92 21.38 -10.88 -1.89
CA GLY A 92 20.65 -10.12 -2.90
C GLY A 92 19.20 -9.92 -2.53
N ILE A 93 18.60 -8.86 -3.07
CA ILE A 93 17.17 -8.58 -2.90
C ILE A 93 16.39 -9.64 -3.68
N THR A 94 15.60 -10.43 -2.96
CA THR A 94 14.66 -11.36 -3.61
C THR A 94 13.49 -10.57 -4.20
N GLY A 95 12.92 -11.04 -5.31
CA GLY A 95 11.81 -10.34 -5.94
C GLY A 95 10.76 -11.27 -6.49
N ALA A 96 9.49 -10.86 -6.47
CA ALA A 96 8.42 -11.59 -7.12
C ALA A 96 7.34 -10.66 -7.69
N VAL A 97 6.80 -11.07 -8.83
CA VAL A 97 5.52 -10.60 -9.34
C VAL A 97 4.41 -11.42 -8.69
N VAL A 98 3.48 -10.77 -8.02
CA VAL A 98 2.41 -11.42 -7.24
C VAL A 98 1.04 -10.86 -7.61
N MET A 99 -0.01 -11.65 -7.45
CA MET A 99 -1.37 -11.19 -7.74
C MET A 99 -1.71 -9.96 -6.90
N ASN A 100 -2.41 -9.00 -7.50
CA ASN A 100 -2.90 -7.84 -6.79
C ASN A 100 -4.05 -8.21 -5.85
N ASN A 101 -3.71 -8.70 -4.66
CA ASN A 101 -4.63 -9.03 -3.57
C ASN A 101 -4.75 -7.91 -2.52
N GLY A 102 -4.34 -6.69 -2.89
CA GLY A 102 -4.57 -5.46 -2.14
C GLY A 102 -3.61 -5.25 -0.97
N SER A 103 -3.92 -5.82 0.20
CA SER A 103 -3.41 -5.31 1.49
C SER A 103 -1.89 -5.33 1.65
N ILE A 104 -1.22 -6.25 0.97
CA ILE A 104 0.25 -6.36 0.99
C ILE A 104 0.94 -5.09 0.48
N PHE A 105 0.31 -4.40 -0.48
CA PHE A 105 0.80 -3.16 -1.08
C PHE A 105 0.37 -1.89 -0.33
N GLY A 106 -0.24 -2.05 0.85
CA GLY A 106 -0.69 -0.93 1.65
C GLY A 106 -2.20 -0.78 1.65
N THR A 107 -2.66 -0.24 2.76
CA THR A 107 -4.05 0.19 2.97
C THR A 107 -3.97 1.51 3.70
N GLY A 108 -4.92 2.40 3.43
CA GLY A 108 -4.91 3.72 4.05
C GLY A 108 -5.72 4.72 3.27
N THR A 109 -5.96 5.85 3.92
CA THR A 109 -6.55 7.01 3.26
C THR A 109 -5.48 7.69 2.42
N GLU A 110 -5.82 7.97 1.17
CA GLU A 110 -4.95 8.73 0.27
C GLU A 110 -5.12 10.23 0.54
N VAL A 111 -3.99 10.91 0.78
CA VAL A 111 -3.91 12.34 1.08
C VAL A 111 -2.86 12.99 0.18
N LEU A 112 -2.97 14.30 -0.03
CA LEU A 112 -1.98 15.05 -0.80
C LEU A 112 -0.63 15.01 -0.05
N GLY A 113 0.45 14.65 -0.76
CA GLY A 113 1.79 14.66 -0.19
C GLY A 113 2.28 16.08 0.10
N THR A 114 3.19 16.17 1.07
CA THR A 114 3.90 17.38 1.46
C THR A 114 5.39 17.28 1.12
N GLU A 115 6.13 18.38 1.27
CA GLU A 115 7.59 18.36 1.10
C GLU A 115 8.28 17.39 2.08
N ALA A 116 7.71 17.20 3.28
CA ALA A 116 8.22 16.23 4.26
C ALA A 116 8.01 14.79 3.77
N ASP A 117 6.86 14.51 3.13
CA ASP A 117 6.56 13.18 2.58
C ASP A 117 7.47 12.88 1.37
N LEU A 118 7.76 13.89 0.55
CA LEU A 118 8.72 13.79 -0.54
C LEU A 118 10.14 13.51 -0.02
N GLU A 119 10.58 14.22 1.02
CA GLU A 119 11.88 13.97 1.65
C GLU A 119 11.95 12.56 2.26
N ALA A 120 10.88 12.12 2.94
CA ALA A 120 10.78 10.78 3.50
C ALA A 120 10.83 9.70 2.42
N TRP A 121 10.12 9.89 1.30
CA TRP A 121 10.19 8.99 0.14
C TRP A 121 11.60 8.91 -0.42
N ASN A 122 12.23 10.05 -0.70
CA ASN A 122 13.60 10.09 -1.25
C ASN A 122 14.61 9.40 -0.32
N GLN A 123 14.47 9.58 0.99
CA GLN A 123 15.31 8.90 1.97
C GLN A 123 15.05 7.38 1.98
N ALA A 124 13.80 6.95 1.88
CA ALA A 124 13.41 5.54 1.92
C ALA A 124 13.83 4.77 0.66
N ILE A 125 13.70 5.37 -0.54
CA ILE A 125 14.07 4.70 -1.81
C ILE A 125 15.59 4.61 -2.00
N SER A 126 16.35 5.55 -1.43
CA SER A 126 17.82 5.50 -1.45
C SER A 126 18.41 4.46 -0.49
N ASP A 127 17.67 4.01 0.53
CA ASP A 127 18.13 2.99 1.49
C ASP A 127 17.91 1.56 0.97
N ARG A 128 18.59 1.22 -0.13
CA ARG A 128 18.46 -0.09 -0.80
C ARG A 128 18.97 -1.24 0.06
N ASP A 129 19.97 -1.00 0.90
CA ASP A 129 20.62 -2.02 1.73
C ASP A 129 19.68 -2.61 2.80
N SER A 130 18.63 -1.88 3.16
CA SER A 130 17.60 -2.35 4.09
C SER A 130 16.59 -3.31 3.44
N ILE A 131 16.51 -3.36 2.11
CA ILE A 131 15.54 -4.16 1.37
C ILE A 131 16.04 -5.61 1.27
N ALA A 132 15.21 -6.57 1.66
CA ALA A 132 15.47 -8.00 1.48
C ALA A 132 14.54 -8.65 0.44
N ARG A 133 13.35 -8.09 0.26
CA ARG A 133 12.34 -8.60 -0.66
C ARG A 133 11.54 -7.48 -1.32
N LEU A 134 11.31 -7.60 -2.62
CA LEU A 134 10.53 -6.68 -3.44
C LEU A 134 9.35 -7.40 -4.09
N LEU A 135 8.17 -6.82 -4.03
CA LEU A 135 6.96 -7.36 -4.67
C LEU A 135 6.42 -6.36 -5.68
N VAL A 136 6.03 -6.85 -6.85
CA VAL A 136 5.36 -6.09 -7.90
C VAL A 136 4.00 -6.73 -8.16
N SER A 137 2.93 -5.93 -8.16
CA SER A 137 1.58 -6.46 -8.38
C SER A 137 1.33 -6.77 -9.85
N THR A 138 0.65 -7.86 -10.15
CA THR A 138 0.11 -8.18 -11.48
C THR A 138 -1.37 -8.53 -11.42
N MET A 139 -2.04 -8.44 -12.56
CA MET A 139 -3.35 -9.07 -12.81
C MET A 139 -3.22 -10.34 -13.66
N ASN A 140 -1.99 -10.72 -14.03
CA ASN A 140 -1.67 -11.81 -14.95
C ASN A 140 -1.14 -13.03 -14.19
N THR A 141 0.14 -13.37 -14.39
CA THR A 141 0.76 -14.60 -13.87
C THR A 141 1.83 -14.25 -12.84
N GLU A 142 1.77 -14.93 -11.70
CA GLU A 142 2.79 -14.83 -10.66
C GLU A 142 4.09 -15.51 -11.09
N ARG A 143 5.21 -14.92 -10.70
CA ARG A 143 6.56 -15.44 -10.99
C ARG A 143 7.59 -14.75 -10.11
N ASP A 144 8.76 -15.36 -9.99
CA ASP A 144 9.91 -14.68 -9.41
C ASP A 144 10.41 -13.58 -10.38
N LEU A 145 10.94 -12.50 -9.79
CA LEU A 145 11.69 -11.48 -10.51
C LEU A 145 13.12 -11.95 -10.66
N THR A 146 13.71 -11.65 -11.81
CA THR A 146 15.16 -11.73 -11.99
C THR A 146 15.86 -10.59 -11.26
N GLU A 147 17.16 -10.74 -11.00
CA GLU A 147 17.99 -9.67 -10.42
C GLU A 147 17.97 -8.39 -11.27
N GLU A 148 17.98 -8.53 -12.60
CA GLU A 148 17.88 -7.39 -13.52
C GLU A 148 16.54 -6.66 -13.38
N GLU A 149 15.43 -7.39 -13.23
CA GLU A 149 14.12 -6.79 -13.03
C GLU A 149 13.99 -6.12 -11.66
N VAL A 150 14.56 -6.72 -10.60
CA VAL A 150 14.62 -6.09 -9.28
C VAL A 150 15.34 -4.75 -9.36
N ASN A 151 16.53 -4.72 -9.97
CA ASN A 151 17.28 -3.48 -10.17
C ASN A 151 16.52 -2.49 -11.05
N THR A 152 15.86 -2.96 -12.12
CA THR A 152 15.02 -2.12 -12.98
C THR A 152 13.91 -1.44 -12.18
N VAL A 153 13.24 -2.15 -11.27
CA VAL A 153 12.19 -1.55 -10.44
C VAL A 153 12.77 -0.47 -9.53
N LEU A 154 13.86 -0.76 -8.82
CA LEU A 154 14.46 0.20 -7.88
C LEU A 154 15.04 1.42 -8.60
N ASP A 155 15.78 1.22 -9.69
CA ASP A 155 16.34 2.31 -10.50
C ASP A 155 15.24 3.16 -11.13
N THR A 156 14.15 2.53 -11.58
CA THR A 156 13.00 3.26 -12.12
C THR A 156 12.37 4.12 -11.04
N LEU A 157 12.07 3.56 -9.86
CA LEU A 157 11.46 4.30 -8.75
C LEU A 157 12.33 5.45 -8.24
N GLU A 158 13.64 5.24 -8.10
CA GLU A 158 14.59 6.30 -7.73
C GLU A 158 14.69 7.39 -8.81
N GLY A 159 14.57 6.99 -10.08
CA GLY A 159 14.62 7.89 -11.24
C GLY A 159 13.35 8.72 -11.48
N LEU A 160 12.23 8.43 -10.80
CA LEU A 160 10.95 9.11 -11.05
C LEU A 160 10.95 10.61 -10.78
N SER A 161 11.88 11.10 -9.95
CA SER A 161 12.00 12.52 -9.57
C SER A 161 10.67 13.17 -9.15
N PRO A 162 9.97 12.62 -8.14
CA PRO A 162 8.64 13.09 -7.77
C PRO A 162 8.64 14.53 -7.23
N ALA A 163 7.47 15.18 -7.29
CA ALA A 163 7.22 16.52 -6.78
C ALA A 163 5.91 16.58 -5.97
N VAL A 164 5.78 17.60 -5.12
CA VAL A 164 4.52 17.87 -4.41
C VAL A 164 3.48 18.41 -5.39
N MET A 165 2.29 17.81 -5.37
CA MET A 165 1.15 18.26 -6.17
C MET A 165 0.56 19.56 -5.60
N ALA A 166 0.19 20.50 -6.48
CA ALA A 166 -0.49 21.72 -6.07
C ALA A 166 -1.96 21.48 -5.71
N GLU A 167 -2.64 20.60 -6.44
CA GLU A 167 -4.04 20.25 -6.24
C GLU A 167 -4.30 18.81 -6.69
N LEU A 168 -5.31 18.17 -6.08
CA LEU A 168 -5.71 16.82 -6.45
C LEU A 168 -6.58 16.86 -7.71
N GLY A 169 -6.14 16.19 -8.76
CA GLY A 169 -6.98 15.91 -9.93
C GLY A 169 -7.95 14.76 -9.70
N ASN A 170 -8.67 14.37 -10.75
CA ASN A 170 -9.35 13.08 -10.74
C ASN A 170 -8.30 11.96 -10.88
N PRO A 171 -8.39 10.89 -10.07
CA PRO A 171 -7.50 9.73 -10.24
C PRO A 171 -7.69 9.15 -11.63
N ALA A 172 -6.58 8.76 -12.26
CA ALA A 172 -6.65 8.03 -13.51
C ALA A 172 -7.38 6.69 -13.32
N THR A 173 -8.20 6.35 -14.32
CA THR A 173 -8.92 5.08 -14.40
C THR A 173 -8.25 4.22 -15.47
N GLY A 174 -7.62 3.12 -15.10
CA GLY A 174 -6.88 2.31 -16.08
C GLY A 174 -6.11 1.12 -15.52
N GLY A 175 -6.24 0.85 -14.21
CA GLY A 175 -5.35 -0.06 -13.51
C GLY A 175 -4.14 0.67 -12.96
N ALA A 176 -3.60 0.16 -11.87
CA ALA A 176 -2.44 0.71 -11.21
C ALA A 176 -1.44 -0.42 -10.92
N THR A 177 -0.16 -0.11 -10.98
CA THR A 177 0.89 -1.06 -10.63
C THR A 177 1.40 -0.72 -9.24
N ASN A 178 1.40 -1.72 -8.36
CA ASN A 178 1.83 -1.56 -6.98
C ASN A 178 3.18 -2.23 -6.78
N VAL A 179 4.02 -1.61 -5.96
CA VAL A 179 5.31 -2.15 -5.55
C VAL A 179 5.41 -2.06 -4.03
N ALA A 180 5.96 -3.08 -3.39
CA ALA A 180 6.21 -3.07 -1.94
C ALA A 180 7.58 -3.67 -1.62
N ALA A 181 8.31 -3.01 -0.75
CA ALA A 181 9.60 -3.48 -0.24
C ALA A 181 9.50 -3.93 1.21
N PHE A 182 10.22 -4.99 1.54
CA PHE A 182 10.24 -5.61 2.86
C PHE A 182 11.66 -5.85 3.32
N ASP A 183 11.86 -5.76 4.64
CA ASP A 183 13.12 -6.10 5.28
C ASP A 183 13.27 -7.63 5.49
N GLN A 184 14.39 -8.04 6.09
CA GLN A 184 14.68 -9.45 6.38
C GLN A 184 13.70 -10.09 7.37
N SER A 185 13.01 -9.30 8.19
CA SER A 185 11.99 -9.77 9.12
C SER A 185 10.62 -9.97 8.46
N GLY A 186 10.47 -9.52 7.21
CA GLY A 186 9.18 -9.49 6.50
C GLY A 186 8.33 -8.27 6.84
N SER A 187 8.89 -7.26 7.52
CA SER A 187 8.20 -6.00 7.79
C SER A 187 8.26 -5.12 6.53
N ARG A 188 7.14 -4.48 6.18
CA ARG A 188 7.08 -3.58 5.03
C ARG A 188 7.82 -2.28 5.32
N LEU A 189 8.81 -1.98 4.50
CA LEU A 189 9.60 -0.74 4.56
C LEU A 189 8.86 0.41 3.89
N TRP A 190 8.27 0.15 2.73
CA TRP A 190 7.44 1.08 1.98
C TRP A 190 6.60 0.34 0.95
N SER A 191 5.56 1.00 0.48
CA SER A 191 4.86 0.63 -0.75
C SER A 191 4.50 1.85 -1.59
N VAL A 192 4.39 1.62 -2.89
CA VAL A 192 3.97 2.63 -3.84
C VAL A 192 2.88 2.09 -4.76
N THR A 193 1.96 2.95 -5.17
CA THR A 193 1.08 2.71 -6.31
C THR A 193 1.40 3.72 -7.40
N LEU A 194 1.69 3.21 -8.59
CA LEU A 194 1.85 3.98 -9.82
C LEU A 194 0.50 4.00 -10.55
N ASN A 195 -0.11 5.17 -10.64
CA ASN A 195 -1.37 5.38 -11.35
C ASN A 195 -1.31 6.67 -12.18
N SER A 196 -1.04 6.54 -13.48
CA SER A 196 -0.70 7.67 -14.36
C SER A 196 0.39 8.56 -13.76
N ASN A 197 0.12 9.86 -13.53
CA ASN A 197 1.07 10.80 -12.95
C ASN A 197 1.11 10.78 -11.41
N TRP A 198 0.39 9.87 -10.76
CA TRP A 198 0.37 9.75 -9.29
C TRP A 198 1.34 8.67 -8.83
N LEU A 199 2.26 9.07 -7.96
CA LEU A 199 3.03 8.18 -7.10
C LEU A 199 2.43 8.22 -5.70
N ILE A 200 1.69 7.18 -5.33
CA ILE A 200 1.04 7.09 -4.02
C ILE A 200 1.94 6.30 -3.08
N VAL A 201 2.65 6.99 -2.19
CA VAL A 201 3.65 6.42 -1.28
C VAL A 201 3.04 6.10 0.08
N GLN A 202 3.44 4.98 0.68
CA GLN A 202 3.18 4.69 2.09
C GLN A 202 4.46 4.17 2.74
N ILE A 203 5.00 4.89 3.72
CA ILE A 203 6.18 4.42 4.47
C ILE A 203 5.72 3.40 5.52
N GLY A 204 6.62 2.47 5.86
CA GLY A 204 6.38 1.43 6.84
C GLY A 204 5.92 1.99 8.19
N GLY A 205 4.81 1.46 8.71
CA GLY A 205 4.23 1.88 9.99
C GLY A 205 3.23 3.05 9.90
N GLU A 206 3.09 3.69 8.74
CA GLU A 206 2.12 4.77 8.52
C GLU A 206 0.75 4.24 8.12
N SER A 207 -0.31 4.96 8.51
CA SER A 207 -1.70 4.65 8.13
C SER A 207 -2.18 5.41 6.89
N GLU A 208 -1.53 6.50 6.55
CA GLU A 208 -1.86 7.35 5.41
C GLU A 208 -1.03 6.97 4.18
N ARG A 209 -1.51 7.37 3.01
CA ARG A 209 -0.83 7.18 1.74
C ARG A 209 -0.72 8.54 1.06
N HIS A 210 0.49 8.96 0.76
CA HIS A 210 0.81 10.33 0.34
C HIS A 210 0.96 10.37 -1.18
N ILE A 211 0.17 11.21 -1.84
CA ILE A 211 0.16 11.35 -3.29
C ILE A 211 1.19 12.41 -3.70
N LEU A 212 2.17 11.99 -4.50
CA LEU A 212 3.17 12.82 -5.16
C LEU A 212 2.96 12.78 -6.68
N GLU A 213 3.46 13.80 -7.39
CA GLU A 213 3.43 13.89 -8.84
C GLU A 213 4.69 13.30 -9.47
N ILE A 214 4.53 12.55 -10.55
CA ILE A 214 5.62 12.02 -11.40
C ILE A 214 5.27 12.22 -12.88
N ASP A 215 6.28 12.08 -13.75
CA ASP A 215 6.00 11.87 -15.18
C ASP A 215 5.33 10.50 -15.38
N GLU A 216 4.15 10.48 -16.02
CA GLU A 216 3.36 9.26 -16.24
C GLU A 216 4.14 8.16 -16.97
N THR A 217 5.06 8.53 -17.86
CA THR A 217 5.85 7.57 -18.62
C THR A 217 7.01 6.98 -17.80
N GLY A 218 7.38 7.63 -16.69
CA GLY A 218 8.46 7.19 -15.81
C GLY A 218 8.23 5.80 -15.22
N GLY A 219 6.98 5.42 -14.95
CA GLY A 219 6.63 4.10 -14.38
C GLY A 219 6.54 2.94 -15.37
N VAL A 220 6.62 3.20 -16.68
CA VAL A 220 6.40 2.19 -17.75
C VAL A 220 7.31 0.96 -17.62
N PRO A 221 8.61 1.05 -17.27
CA PRO A 221 9.45 -0.14 -17.10
C PRO A 221 8.88 -1.13 -16.08
N ILE A 222 8.31 -0.64 -14.97
CA ILE A 222 7.72 -1.48 -13.92
C ILE A 222 6.40 -2.09 -14.41
N GLN A 223 5.59 -1.34 -15.16
CA GLN A 223 4.34 -1.85 -15.74
C GLN A 223 4.61 -3.00 -16.72
N ASN A 224 5.68 -2.91 -17.52
CA ASN A 224 6.09 -3.97 -18.44
C ASN A 224 6.51 -5.26 -17.70
N ILE A 225 7.11 -5.14 -16.51
CA ILE A 225 7.48 -6.29 -15.66
C ILE A 225 6.23 -6.97 -15.08
N ALA A 226 5.26 -6.17 -14.63
CA ALA A 226 3.99 -6.66 -14.10
C ALA A 226 3.17 -7.41 -15.15
N GLY A 227 3.28 -7.00 -16.42
CA GLY A 227 2.54 -7.56 -17.56
C GLY A 227 1.13 -7.03 -17.68
#